data_AF-A0A1Z5YS45-F1
#
_entry.id   AF-A0A1Z5YS45-F1
#
_cell.length_a   1.000
_cell.length_b   1.000
_cell.length_c   1.000
_cell.angle_alpha   90.00
_cell.angle_beta   90.00
_cell.angle_gamma   90.00
#
_symmetry.space_group_name_H-M   'P 1'
#
loop_
_entity.id
_entity.type
_entity.pdbx_description
1 polymer ?
#
loop_
_entity_poly.entity_id
_entity_poly.type
_entity_poly.pdbx_seq_one_letter_code
_entity_poly.pdbx_strand_id
1 'polypeptide(L)'
;MIDAISSLLPTYAPETDVTVPNQDAGEALITAAIWLFCRHGIKNTGVEKIISRAGVSKMTLYNRFSTKEGLVAAAVEVEAQQWREWLFSYVRSGEPDVQYGRILLVFSALFAWFSRKDYFGCLIMKAAIEFGDDSPEITRIFNAHKTAMILFLAELCEDNQCERCEILSSMLMTLVDGSIVKSLLTKNAAYGLEAREMAKIIIESFLPVAVSTE
;
A
#
# COMPACT_ATOMS: atom_id res chain seq x y z
N MET A 1 7.27 10.90 17.02
CA MET A 1 7.21 11.09 15.55
C MET A 1 6.59 9.88 14.87
N ILE A 2 7.03 8.63 15.14
CA ILE A 2 6.41 7.38 14.63
C ILE A 2 4.92 7.24 15.04
N ASP A 3 4.54 7.67 16.24
CA ASP A 3 3.16 7.47 16.76
C ASP A 3 2.08 8.26 16.00
N ALA A 4 2.40 9.45 15.47
CA ALA A 4 1.48 10.25 14.65
C ALA A 4 1.31 9.68 13.22
N ILE A 5 2.30 8.92 12.73
CA ILE A 5 2.28 8.25 11.42
C ILE A 5 1.37 7.01 11.48
N SER A 6 1.35 6.34 12.63
CA SER A 6 0.60 5.11 12.85
C SER A 6 -0.91 5.32 12.95
N SER A 7 -1.37 6.49 13.44
CA SER A 7 -2.78 6.78 13.68
C SER A 7 -3.62 7.04 12.42
N LEU A 8 -2.98 7.31 11.28
CA LEU A 8 -3.64 7.54 9.99
C LEU A 8 -3.58 6.31 9.07
N LEU A 9 -2.84 5.27 9.45
CA LEU A 9 -2.75 4.03 8.68
C LEU A 9 -4.09 3.32 8.70
N PRO A 10 -4.48 2.63 7.61
CA PRO A 10 -5.51 1.62 7.67
C PRO A 10 -5.05 0.60 8.72
N THR A 11 -5.67 0.61 9.89
CA THR A 11 -5.45 -0.47 10.85
C THR A 11 -6.01 -1.73 10.22
N TYR A 12 -5.15 -2.68 9.86
CA TYR A 12 -5.60 -4.05 9.70
C TYR A 12 -6.25 -4.39 11.05
N ALA A 13 -7.56 -4.58 11.03
CA ALA A 13 -8.39 -4.64 12.24
C ALA A 13 -7.72 -5.50 13.35
N PRO A 14 -7.87 -5.11 14.63
CA PRO A 14 -7.21 -5.80 15.74
C PRO A 14 -7.45 -7.32 15.70
N GLU A 15 -6.56 -8.08 16.32
CA GLU A 15 -6.64 -9.55 16.34
C GLU A 15 -7.98 -10.07 16.88
N THR A 16 -8.61 -9.29 17.75
CA THR A 16 -9.91 -9.56 18.35
C THR A 16 -11.05 -9.44 17.34
N ASP A 17 -11.99 -10.39 17.38
CA ASP A 17 -13.30 -10.32 16.71
C ASP A 17 -14.14 -9.16 17.30
N VAL A 18 -13.74 -7.93 17.01
CA VAL A 18 -14.53 -6.75 17.35
C VAL A 18 -15.57 -6.61 16.25
N THR A 19 -16.75 -7.15 16.50
CA THR A 19 -17.94 -6.78 15.76
C THR A 19 -18.23 -5.31 16.06
N VAL A 20 -18.09 -4.44 15.07
CA VAL A 20 -18.48 -3.04 15.20
C VAL A 20 -20.01 -3.00 15.18
N PRO A 21 -20.69 -2.52 16.24
CA PRO A 21 -22.14 -2.50 16.28
C PRO A 21 -22.69 -1.69 15.10
N ASN A 22 -23.64 -2.29 14.35
CA ASN A 22 -24.31 -1.67 13.20
C ASN A 22 -23.43 -1.44 11.95
N GLN A 23 -22.31 -2.15 11.81
CA GLN A 23 -21.51 -2.15 10.57
C GLN A 23 -22.29 -2.79 9.41
N ASP A 24 -22.21 -2.22 8.21
CA ASP A 24 -22.80 -2.84 7.03
C ASP A 24 -22.16 -4.21 6.77
N ALA A 25 -23.00 -5.21 6.44
CA ALA A 25 -22.54 -6.58 6.28
C ALA A 25 -21.51 -6.75 5.15
N GLY A 26 -21.56 -5.90 4.11
CA GLY A 26 -20.56 -5.86 3.05
C GLY A 26 -19.22 -5.33 3.55
N GLU A 27 -19.24 -4.25 4.34
CA GLU A 27 -18.03 -3.70 4.98
C GLU A 27 -17.39 -4.68 5.97
N ALA A 28 -18.21 -5.40 6.75
CA ALA A 28 -17.73 -6.43 7.67
C ALA A 28 -17.03 -7.57 6.91
N LEU A 29 -17.60 -8.01 5.78
CA LEU A 29 -16.99 -9.00 4.90
C LEU A 29 -15.67 -8.52 4.29
N ILE A 30 -15.63 -7.29 3.79
CA ILE A 30 -14.40 -6.69 3.22
C ILE A 30 -13.31 -6.61 4.30
N THR A 31 -13.65 -6.12 5.49
CA THR A 31 -12.71 -5.99 6.61
C THR A 31 -12.15 -7.36 7.02
N ALA A 32 -13.02 -8.36 7.16
CA ALA A 32 -12.61 -9.73 7.48
C ALA A 32 -11.73 -10.33 6.38
N ALA A 33 -12.10 -10.10 5.11
CA ALA A 33 -11.37 -10.58 3.94
C ALA A 33 -9.96 -9.97 3.87
N ILE A 34 -9.82 -8.64 3.96
CA ILE A 34 -8.51 -7.95 3.97
C ILE A 34 -7.63 -8.53 5.08
N TRP A 35 -8.16 -8.66 6.30
CA TRP A 35 -7.42 -9.19 7.43
C TRP A 35 -6.89 -10.61 7.16
N LEU A 36 -7.77 -11.49 6.67
CA LEU A 36 -7.42 -12.89 6.41
C LEU A 36 -6.46 -13.02 5.22
N PHE A 37 -6.69 -12.29 4.14
CA PHE A 37 -5.87 -12.35 2.93
C PHE A 37 -4.46 -11.81 3.17
N CYS A 38 -4.33 -10.70 3.90
CA CYS A 38 -3.01 -10.18 4.30
C CYS A 38 -2.20 -11.23 5.05
N ARG A 39 -2.82 -11.91 6.02
CA ARG A 39 -2.15 -12.86 6.93
C ARG A 39 -1.90 -14.24 6.32
N HIS A 40 -2.88 -14.77 5.58
CA HIS A 40 -2.90 -16.18 5.20
C HIS A 40 -2.82 -16.40 3.68
N GLY A 41 -2.93 -15.34 2.88
CA GLY A 41 -3.08 -15.45 1.42
C GLY A 41 -4.52 -15.71 1.00
N ILE A 42 -4.83 -15.48 -0.27
CA ILE A 42 -6.21 -15.49 -0.78
C ILE A 42 -6.68 -16.92 -1.07
N LYS A 43 -5.81 -17.74 -1.66
CA LYS A 43 -6.05 -19.16 -1.96
C LYS A 43 -6.25 -20.00 -0.69
N ASN A 44 -5.52 -19.69 0.39
CA ASN A 44 -5.61 -20.42 1.67
C ASN A 44 -6.76 -19.98 2.58
N THR A 45 -7.53 -18.97 2.16
CA THR A 45 -8.64 -18.41 2.93
C THR A 45 -9.97 -18.87 2.33
N GLY A 46 -10.64 -19.81 3.00
CA GLY A 46 -11.98 -20.28 2.58
C GLY A 46 -13.11 -19.34 2.99
N VAL A 47 -14.25 -19.43 2.29
CA VAL A 47 -15.48 -18.67 2.59
C VAL A 47 -15.90 -18.80 4.06
N GLU A 48 -15.85 -20.01 4.62
CA GLU A 48 -16.24 -20.28 6.02
C GLU A 48 -15.42 -19.47 7.04
N LYS A 49 -14.12 -19.29 6.80
CA LYS A 49 -13.26 -18.47 7.67
C LYS A 49 -13.66 -17.00 7.61
N ILE A 50 -14.00 -16.51 6.42
CA ILE A 50 -14.36 -15.11 6.19
C ILE A 50 -15.69 -14.79 6.87
N ILE A 51 -16.74 -15.60 6.61
CA ILE A 51 -18.07 -15.32 7.16
C ILE A 51 -18.11 -15.48 8.69
N SER A 52 -17.32 -16.41 9.22
CA SER A 52 -17.15 -16.59 10.66
C SER A 52 -16.55 -15.33 11.29
N ARG A 53 -15.44 -14.82 10.74
CA ARG A 53 -14.80 -13.58 11.21
C ARG A 53 -15.67 -12.34 11.02
N ALA A 54 -16.41 -12.26 9.91
CA ALA A 54 -17.30 -11.15 9.64
C ALA A 54 -18.59 -11.19 10.49
N GLY A 55 -18.89 -12.31 11.15
CA GLY A 55 -20.14 -12.48 11.90
C GLY A 55 -21.39 -12.47 11.01
N VAL A 56 -21.27 -12.93 9.75
CA VAL A 56 -22.38 -12.93 8.77
C VAL A 56 -22.65 -14.33 8.23
N SER A 57 -23.78 -14.49 7.53
CA SER A 57 -24.11 -15.75 6.88
C SER A 57 -23.43 -15.89 5.51
N LYS A 58 -23.28 -17.14 5.05
CA LYS A 58 -22.85 -17.46 3.68
C LYS A 58 -23.76 -16.86 2.62
N MET A 59 -25.07 -16.85 2.87
CA MET A 59 -26.06 -16.22 2.00
C MET A 59 -25.82 -14.72 1.88
N THR A 60 -25.47 -14.06 2.99
CA THR A 60 -25.13 -12.63 3.00
C THR A 60 -23.93 -12.34 2.11
N LEU A 61 -22.87 -13.15 2.16
CA LEU A 61 -21.70 -12.99 1.28
C LEU A 61 -22.09 -13.04 -0.19
N TYR A 62 -22.80 -14.09 -0.62
CA TYR A 62 -23.17 -14.25 -2.02
C TYR A 62 -24.20 -13.21 -2.48
N ASN A 63 -25.09 -12.74 -1.60
CA ASN A 63 -25.99 -11.63 -1.92
C ASN A 63 -25.24 -10.30 -2.14
N ARG A 64 -24.13 -10.08 -1.45
CA ARG A 64 -23.35 -8.83 -1.54
C ARG A 64 -22.33 -8.84 -2.68
N PHE A 65 -21.69 -9.98 -2.93
CA PHE A 65 -20.54 -10.07 -3.83
C PHE A 65 -20.68 -11.07 -4.98
N SER A 66 -21.79 -11.83 -5.04
CA SER A 66 -22.08 -12.89 -6.02
C SER A 66 -21.14 -14.10 -5.97
N THR A 67 -19.84 -13.90 -5.78
CA THR A 67 -18.80 -14.94 -5.70
C THR A 67 -17.75 -14.59 -4.64
N LYS A 68 -16.87 -15.54 -4.30
CA LYS A 68 -15.71 -15.26 -3.44
C LYS A 68 -14.75 -14.30 -4.17
N GLU A 69 -14.57 -14.50 -5.46
CA GLU A 69 -13.70 -13.71 -6.33
C GLU A 69 -14.19 -12.25 -6.39
N GLY A 70 -15.50 -12.02 -6.40
CA GLY A 70 -16.09 -10.68 -6.27
C GLY A 70 -15.73 -10.00 -4.95
N LEU A 71 -15.76 -10.75 -3.84
CA LEU A 71 -15.29 -10.24 -2.55
C LEU A 71 -13.78 -9.97 -2.54
N VAL A 72 -12.98 -10.82 -3.19
CA VAL A 72 -11.53 -10.60 -3.33
C VAL A 72 -11.27 -9.29 -4.07
N ALA A 73 -11.89 -9.07 -5.23
CA ALA A 73 -11.73 -7.84 -5.99
C ALA A 73 -12.13 -6.60 -5.17
N ALA A 74 -13.28 -6.65 -4.50
CA ALA A 74 -13.74 -5.56 -3.63
C ALA A 74 -12.76 -5.28 -2.48
N ALA A 75 -12.26 -6.32 -1.81
CA ALA A 75 -11.29 -6.19 -0.72
C ALA A 75 -9.96 -5.59 -1.19
N VAL A 76 -9.46 -6.01 -2.36
CA VAL A 76 -8.21 -5.51 -2.94
C VAL A 76 -8.35 -4.04 -3.38
N GLU A 77 -9.47 -3.65 -3.99
CA GLU A 77 -9.75 -2.26 -4.37
C GLU A 77 -9.82 -1.35 -3.14
N VAL A 78 -10.55 -1.76 -2.09
CA VAL A 78 -10.66 -1.00 -0.84
C VAL A 78 -9.30 -0.83 -0.17
N GLU A 79 -8.53 -1.90 -0.05
CA GLU A 79 -7.17 -1.83 0.51
C GLU A 79 -6.26 -0.92 -0.33
N ALA A 80 -6.34 -1.02 -1.66
CA ALA A 80 -5.55 -0.18 -2.56
C ALA A 80 -5.88 1.30 -2.40
N GLN A 81 -7.15 1.65 -2.24
CA GLN A 81 -7.61 3.01 -2.00
C GLN A 81 -7.11 3.52 -0.65
N GLN A 82 -7.42 2.80 0.43
CA GLN A 82 -7.08 3.22 1.80
C GLN A 82 -5.57 3.38 1.98
N TRP A 83 -4.77 2.45 1.44
CA TRP A 83 -3.31 2.53 1.53
C TRP A 83 -2.76 3.77 0.79
N ARG A 84 -3.28 4.08 -0.42
CA ARG A 84 -2.86 5.28 -1.17
C ARG A 84 -3.30 6.56 -0.46
N GLU A 85 -4.54 6.63 0.00
CA GLU A 85 -5.05 7.79 0.74
C GLU A 85 -4.18 8.11 1.96
N TRP A 86 -3.83 7.08 2.73
CA TRP A 86 -2.91 7.22 3.85
C TRP A 86 -1.53 7.73 3.41
N LEU A 87 -0.88 7.05 2.46
CA LEU A 87 0.48 7.39 2.04
C LEU A 87 0.53 8.82 1.49
N PHE A 88 -0.40 9.17 0.60
CA PHE A 88 -0.42 10.47 -0.05
C PHE A 88 -0.70 11.58 0.95
N SER A 89 -1.64 11.36 1.88
CA SER A 89 -1.92 12.31 2.96
C SER A 89 -0.70 12.52 3.87
N TYR A 90 -0.04 11.43 4.27
CA TYR A 90 1.17 11.49 5.10
C TYR A 90 2.29 12.29 4.41
N VAL A 91 2.55 12.02 3.13
CA VAL A 91 3.61 12.71 2.38
C VAL A 91 3.25 14.18 2.16
N ARG A 92 2.03 14.50 1.74
CA ARG A 92 1.59 15.88 1.47
C ARG A 92 1.56 16.76 2.72
N SER A 93 1.23 16.19 3.87
CA SER A 93 1.20 16.92 5.15
C SER A 93 2.57 17.06 5.81
N GLY A 94 3.58 16.32 5.35
CA GLY A 94 4.92 16.41 5.90
C GLY A 94 5.69 17.64 5.45
N GLU A 95 6.63 18.06 6.30
CA GLU A 95 7.56 19.13 6.00
C GLU A 95 8.52 18.71 4.86
N PRO A 96 8.73 19.56 3.85
CA PRO A 96 9.67 19.27 2.78
C PRO A 96 11.12 19.36 3.29
N ASP A 97 11.95 18.41 2.85
CA ASP A 97 13.40 18.53 2.92
C ASP A 97 13.91 19.60 1.94
N VAL A 98 15.00 20.28 2.28
CA VAL A 98 15.56 21.37 1.47
C VAL A 98 16.05 20.90 0.10
N GLN A 99 16.61 19.69 0.02
CA GLN A 99 17.22 19.14 -1.19
C GLN A 99 16.30 18.17 -1.92
N TYR A 100 15.58 17.35 -1.17
CA TYR A 100 14.79 16.23 -1.72
C TYR A 100 13.28 16.45 -1.64
N GLY A 101 12.85 17.63 -1.17
CA GLY A 101 11.44 17.98 -1.01
C GLY A 101 10.72 16.94 -0.16
N ARG A 102 9.58 16.46 -0.64
CA ARG A 102 8.77 15.46 0.08
C ARG A 102 9.03 14.01 -0.39
N ILE A 103 9.90 13.79 -1.38
CA ILE A 103 10.10 12.45 -1.98
C ILE A 103 10.55 11.44 -0.93
N LEU A 104 11.46 11.83 -0.02
CA LEU A 104 11.98 10.93 1.02
C LEU A 104 10.95 10.58 2.10
N LEU A 105 9.84 11.32 2.20
CA LEU A 105 8.77 10.98 3.13
C LEU A 105 8.05 9.70 2.70
N VAL A 106 8.02 9.37 1.40
CA VAL A 106 7.46 8.10 0.91
C VAL A 106 8.14 6.91 1.62
N PHE A 107 9.47 6.90 1.62
CA PHE A 107 10.26 5.83 2.23
C PHE A 107 10.24 5.85 3.76
N SER A 108 10.09 7.04 4.34
CA SER A 108 9.87 7.18 5.80
C SER A 108 8.52 6.58 6.21
N ALA A 109 7.49 6.76 5.38
CA ALA A 109 6.18 6.13 5.56
C ALA A 109 6.29 4.61 5.44
N LEU A 110 7.03 4.10 4.45
CA LEU A 110 7.27 2.67 4.29
C LEU A 110 7.96 2.08 5.52
N PHE A 111 9.00 2.73 6.05
CA PHE A 111 9.64 2.30 7.30
C PHE A 111 8.64 2.21 8.46
N ALA A 112 7.77 3.21 8.62
CA ALA A 112 6.73 3.20 9.64
C ALA A 112 5.72 2.06 9.43
N TRP A 113 5.28 1.82 8.20
CA TRP A 113 4.38 0.73 7.85
C TRP A 113 5.01 -0.65 8.12
N PHE A 114 6.27 -0.84 7.72
CA PHE A 114 7.01 -2.09 7.93
C PHE A 114 7.28 -2.39 9.41
N SER A 115 7.38 -1.35 10.24
CA SER A 115 7.65 -1.47 11.68
C SER A 115 6.44 -1.99 12.47
N ARG A 116 5.29 -2.15 11.82
CA ARG A 116 4.07 -2.60 12.50
C ARG A 116 4.08 -4.10 12.74
N LYS A 117 3.48 -4.50 13.87
CA LYS A 117 3.28 -5.92 14.22
C LYS A 117 2.34 -6.65 13.25
N ASP A 118 1.42 -5.90 12.63
CA ASP A 118 0.46 -6.41 11.65
C ASP A 118 0.91 -6.16 10.20
N TYR A 119 2.21 -5.92 9.97
CA TYR A 119 2.75 -5.85 8.62
C TYR A 119 2.85 -7.24 7.99
N PHE A 120 2.01 -7.50 7.00
CA PHE A 120 2.01 -8.76 6.23
C PHE A 120 2.29 -8.56 4.73
N GLY A 121 2.82 -7.40 4.34
CA GLY A 121 3.10 -7.05 2.95
C GLY A 121 1.91 -6.41 2.24
N CYS A 122 2.06 -6.17 0.94
CA CYS A 122 1.03 -5.50 0.13
C CYS A 122 0.01 -6.50 -0.43
N LEU A 123 -1.26 -6.35 -0.05
CA LEU A 123 -2.35 -7.20 -0.55
C LEU A 123 -2.51 -7.13 -2.08
N ILE A 124 -2.30 -5.95 -2.67
CA ILE A 124 -2.43 -5.72 -4.11
C ILE A 124 -1.40 -6.56 -4.87
N MET A 125 -0.15 -6.60 -4.40
CA MET A 125 0.89 -7.45 -4.99
C MET A 125 0.60 -8.94 -4.76
N LYS A 126 0.13 -9.33 -3.57
CA LYS A 126 -0.26 -10.73 -3.30
C LYS A 126 -1.36 -11.20 -4.23
N ALA A 127 -2.39 -10.38 -4.43
CA ALA A 127 -3.48 -10.69 -5.35
C ALA A 127 -2.98 -10.85 -6.78
N ALA A 128 -2.15 -9.92 -7.27
CA ALA A 128 -1.56 -10.03 -8.61
C ALA A 128 -0.70 -11.30 -8.78
N ILE A 129 0.05 -11.70 -7.75
CA ILE A 129 0.86 -12.94 -7.79
C ILE A 129 -0.03 -14.20 -7.74
N GLU A 130 -1.08 -14.20 -6.93
CA GLU A 130 -1.93 -15.37 -6.75
C GLU A 130 -2.89 -15.59 -7.93
N PHE A 131 -3.40 -14.53 -8.55
CA PHE A 131 -4.37 -14.60 -9.64
C PHE A 131 -3.75 -14.35 -11.02
N GLY A 132 -2.72 -13.52 -11.14
CA GLY A 132 -2.10 -13.19 -12.42
C GLY A 132 -3.12 -12.81 -13.50
N ASP A 133 -2.91 -13.33 -14.70
CA ASP A 133 -3.77 -13.10 -15.86
C ASP A 133 -5.13 -13.83 -15.79
N ASP A 134 -5.33 -14.72 -14.82
CA ASP A 134 -6.59 -15.47 -14.65
C ASP A 134 -7.73 -14.58 -14.13
N SER A 135 -7.42 -13.37 -13.65
CA SER A 135 -8.42 -12.40 -13.18
C SER A 135 -8.18 -11.02 -13.78
N PRO A 136 -8.89 -10.67 -14.88
CA PRO A 136 -8.80 -9.35 -15.49
C PRO A 136 -9.09 -8.20 -14.52
N GLU A 137 -9.96 -8.44 -13.54
CA GLU A 137 -10.32 -7.44 -12.53
C GLU A 137 -9.19 -7.19 -11.54
N ILE A 138 -8.49 -8.23 -11.06
CA ILE A 138 -7.31 -8.04 -10.19
C ILE A 138 -6.18 -7.35 -10.96
N THR A 139 -5.96 -7.72 -12.21
CA THR A 139 -4.99 -7.05 -13.09
C THR A 139 -5.32 -5.57 -13.27
N ARG A 140 -6.61 -5.24 -13.48
CA ARG A 140 -7.08 -3.84 -13.55
C ARG A 140 -6.76 -3.07 -12.28
N ILE A 141 -7.09 -3.64 -11.10
CA ILE A 141 -6.86 -2.99 -9.80
C ILE A 141 -5.36 -2.77 -9.55
N PHE A 142 -4.53 -3.80 -9.82
CA PHE A 142 -3.09 -3.70 -9.68
C PHE A 142 -2.51 -2.58 -10.55
N ASN A 143 -2.86 -2.55 -11.84
CA ASN A 143 -2.36 -1.54 -12.76
C ASN A 143 -2.83 -0.14 -12.36
N ALA A 144 -4.09 0.03 -11.98
CA ALA A 144 -4.61 1.30 -11.49
C ALA A 144 -3.86 1.79 -10.24
N HIS A 145 -3.55 0.89 -9.31
CA HIS A 145 -2.78 1.22 -8.10
C HIS A 145 -1.34 1.63 -8.44
N LYS A 146 -0.65 0.93 -9.35
CA LYS A 146 0.71 1.29 -9.78
C LYS A 146 0.74 2.61 -10.53
N THR A 147 -0.20 2.84 -11.44
CA THR A 147 -0.33 4.11 -12.15
C THR A 147 -0.53 5.27 -11.19
N ALA A 148 -1.44 5.14 -10.22
CA ALA A 148 -1.67 6.19 -9.22
C ALA A 148 -0.41 6.49 -8.39
N MET A 149 0.37 5.46 -8.04
CA MET A 149 1.64 5.62 -7.32
C MET A 149 2.71 6.31 -8.15
N ILE A 150 2.87 5.92 -9.42
CA ILE A 150 3.85 6.54 -10.33
C ILE A 150 3.50 8.01 -10.57
N LEU A 151 2.22 8.32 -10.81
CA LEU A 151 1.77 9.70 -10.99
C LEU A 151 2.02 10.55 -9.74
N PHE A 152 1.77 10.01 -8.55
CA PHE A 152 2.08 10.71 -7.31
C PHE A 152 3.59 10.92 -7.12
N LEU A 153 4.42 9.93 -7.44
CA LEU A 153 5.87 10.10 -7.39
C LEU A 153 6.36 11.13 -8.41
N ALA A 154 5.76 11.18 -9.60
CA ALA A 154 6.07 12.17 -10.62
C ALA A 154 5.71 13.60 -10.15
N GLU A 155 4.54 13.79 -9.54
CA GLU A 155 4.12 15.05 -8.88
C GLU A 155 5.20 15.52 -7.88
N LEU A 156 5.67 14.64 -7.01
CA LEU A 156 6.72 14.98 -6.04
C LEU A 156 8.08 15.31 -6.70
N CYS A 157 8.40 14.66 -7.82
CA CYS A 157 9.62 14.95 -8.58
C CYS A 157 9.53 16.31 -9.28
N GLU A 158 8.37 16.66 -9.83
CA GLU A 158 8.10 17.95 -10.47
C GLU A 158 8.15 19.09 -9.45
N ASP A 159 7.51 18.91 -8.29
CA ASP A 159 7.56 19.87 -7.17
C ASP A 159 9.00 20.11 -6.69
N ASN A 160 9.84 19.08 -6.74
CA ASN A 160 11.26 19.15 -6.39
C ASN A 160 12.17 19.56 -7.58
N GLN A 161 11.59 19.96 -8.71
CA GLN A 161 12.29 20.41 -9.92
C GLN A 161 13.30 19.39 -10.48
N CYS A 162 13.06 18.10 -10.25
CA CYS A 162 13.87 17.05 -10.84
C CYS A 162 13.71 17.04 -12.37
N GLU A 163 14.78 16.70 -13.08
CA GLU A 163 14.73 16.41 -14.50
C GLU A 163 14.16 15.01 -14.75
N ARG A 164 13.60 14.77 -15.95
CA ARG A 164 13.13 13.45 -16.40
C ARG A 164 12.25 12.73 -15.36
N CYS A 165 11.27 13.43 -14.78
CA CYS A 165 10.38 12.95 -13.71
C CYS A 165 9.69 11.61 -14.01
N GLU A 166 9.34 11.34 -15.27
CA GLU A 166 8.76 10.04 -15.68
C GLU A 166 9.72 8.87 -15.43
N ILE A 167 11.01 9.05 -15.75
CA ILE A 167 12.02 8.01 -15.55
C ILE A 167 12.31 7.85 -14.06
N LEU A 168 12.48 8.98 -13.36
CA LEU A 168 12.78 8.99 -11.93
C LEU A 168 11.64 8.36 -11.11
N SER A 169 10.38 8.72 -11.37
CA SER A 169 9.22 8.17 -10.67
C SER A 169 9.09 6.65 -10.86
N SER A 170 9.38 6.13 -12.06
CA SER A 170 9.44 4.69 -12.33
C SER A 170 10.55 3.97 -11.55
N MET A 171 11.75 4.57 -11.46
CA MET A 171 12.84 4.05 -10.62
C MET A 171 12.47 4.05 -9.13
N LEU A 172 11.85 5.13 -8.64
CA LEU A 172 11.38 5.23 -7.27
C LEU A 172 10.27 4.21 -6.97
N MET A 173 9.35 3.97 -7.91
CA MET A 173 8.32 2.93 -7.77
C MET A 173 8.95 1.54 -7.67
N THR A 174 10.01 1.27 -8.43
CA THR A 174 10.77 0.02 -8.32
C THR A 174 11.40 -0.14 -6.93
N LEU A 175 11.96 0.93 -6.35
CA LEU A 175 12.45 0.94 -4.98
C LEU A 175 11.34 0.71 -3.95
N VAL A 176 10.17 1.33 -4.14
CA VAL A 176 8.99 1.10 -3.29
C VAL A 176 8.65 -0.39 -3.28
N ASP A 177 8.48 -1.01 -4.44
CA ASP A 177 8.12 -2.43 -4.54
C ASP A 177 9.19 -3.35 -3.97
N GLY A 178 10.46 -3.10 -4.32
CA GLY A 178 11.59 -3.86 -3.81
C GLY A 178 11.69 -3.81 -2.30
N SER A 179 11.50 -2.63 -1.69
CA SER A 179 11.56 -2.46 -0.24
C SER A 179 10.43 -3.19 0.49
N ILE A 180 9.21 -3.20 -0.09
CA ILE A 180 8.06 -3.94 0.46
C ILE A 180 8.35 -5.43 0.45
N VAL A 181 8.81 -5.99 -0.68
CA VAL A 181 9.12 -7.43 -0.77
C VAL A 181 10.26 -7.80 0.17
N LYS A 182 11.35 -7.02 0.19
CA LYS A 182 12.53 -7.28 1.01
C LYS A 182 12.20 -7.23 2.49
N SER A 183 11.45 -6.21 2.93
CA SER A 183 10.94 -6.09 4.31
C SER A 183 10.08 -7.29 4.71
N LEU A 184 9.13 -7.70 3.85
CA LEU A 184 8.24 -8.82 4.13
C LEU A 184 8.99 -10.15 4.33
N LEU A 185 9.96 -10.46 3.48
CA LEU A 185 10.66 -11.74 3.46
C LEU A 185 11.68 -11.85 4.60
N THR A 186 12.30 -10.74 4.96
CA THR A 186 13.36 -10.69 5.99
C THR A 186 12.85 -10.31 7.38
N LYS A 187 11.60 -9.84 7.47
CA LYS A 187 11.01 -9.28 8.70
C LYS A 187 11.82 -8.10 9.26
N ASN A 188 12.34 -7.27 8.37
CA ASN A 188 13.17 -6.13 8.75
C ASN A 188 12.62 -4.81 8.17
N ALA A 189 12.11 -3.97 9.06
CA ALA A 189 11.59 -2.66 8.69
C ALA A 189 12.65 -1.70 8.14
N ALA A 190 13.92 -1.89 8.49
CA ALA A 190 15.02 -1.01 8.08
C ALA A 190 15.16 -0.87 6.56
N TYR A 191 14.60 -1.79 5.76
CA TYR A 191 14.56 -1.66 4.31
C TYR A 191 13.77 -0.46 3.79
N GLY A 192 12.86 0.11 4.58
CA GLY A 192 12.28 1.43 4.28
C GLY A 192 13.34 2.54 4.32
N LEU A 193 14.23 2.53 5.32
CA LEU A 193 15.34 3.49 5.43
C LEU A 193 16.45 3.21 4.42
N GLU A 194 16.77 1.95 4.14
CA GLU A 194 17.72 1.60 3.09
C GLU A 194 17.25 2.11 1.72
N ALA A 195 15.97 1.92 1.39
CA ALA A 195 15.38 2.46 0.17
C ALA A 195 15.38 3.99 0.15
N ARG A 196 15.19 4.64 1.30
CA ARG A 196 15.33 6.10 1.43
C ARG A 196 16.74 6.58 1.06
N GLU A 197 17.78 5.91 1.52
CA GLU A 197 19.16 6.29 1.19
C GLU A 197 19.50 5.99 -0.29
N MET A 198 19.01 4.88 -0.83
CA MET A 198 19.12 4.60 -2.27
C MET A 198 18.39 5.66 -3.12
N ALA A 199 17.23 6.12 -2.67
CA ALA A 199 16.47 7.16 -3.35
C ALA A 199 17.25 8.49 -3.43
N LYS A 200 17.97 8.88 -2.38
CA LYS A 200 18.82 10.08 -2.41
C LYS A 200 19.87 10.01 -3.53
N ILE A 201 20.60 8.90 -3.60
CA ILE A 201 21.65 8.67 -4.60
C ILE A 201 21.06 8.77 -6.01
N ILE A 202 19.87 8.18 -6.21
CA ILE A 202 19.18 8.26 -7.50
C ILE A 202 18.76 9.69 -7.78
N ILE A 203 18.05 10.36 -6.86
CA ILE A 203 17.52 11.73 -7.04
C ILE A 203 18.64 12.73 -7.36
N GLU A 204 19.80 12.62 -6.73
CA GLU A 204 20.96 13.49 -6.98
C GLU A 204 21.38 13.52 -8.45
N SER A 205 21.20 12.42 -9.19
CA SER A 205 21.51 12.34 -10.62
C SER A 205 20.45 12.99 -11.53
N PHE A 206 19.36 13.50 -10.93
CA PHE A 206 18.24 14.16 -11.62
C PHE A 206 17.94 15.55 -11.06
N LEU A 207 18.69 16.03 -10.06
CA LEU A 207 18.58 17.43 -9.63
C LEU A 207 19.24 18.35 -10.67
N PRO A 208 18.73 19.56 -10.88
CA PRO A 208 19.36 20.52 -11.77
C PRO A 208 20.76 20.83 -11.25
N VAL A 209 21.74 20.92 -12.15
CA VAL A 209 23.08 21.36 -11.78
C VAL A 209 22.97 22.78 -11.24
N ALA A 210 23.42 23.00 -10.01
CA ALA A 210 23.49 24.34 -9.45
C ALA A 210 24.37 25.20 -10.38
N VAL A 211 23.75 26.16 -11.08
CA VAL A 211 24.49 27.15 -11.86
C VAL A 211 25.20 28.03 -10.83
N SER A 212 26.49 27.76 -10.62
CA SER A 212 27.36 28.66 -9.87
C SER A 212 27.35 30.00 -10.60
N THR A 213 26.71 30.99 -9.98
CA THR A 213 26.79 32.38 -10.39
C THR A 213 28.18 32.87 -9.99
N GLU A 214 29.06 33.04 -10.98
CA GLU A 214 30.32 33.78 -10.84
C GLU A 214 30.07 35.27 -10.58
#